data_AF-A0A9D5C435-F1
#
_entry.id   AF-A0A9D5C435-F1
#
_cell.length_a   1.000
_cell.length_b   1.000
_cell.length_c   1.000
_cell.angle_alpha   90.00
_cell.angle_beta   90.00
_cell.angle_gamma   90.00
#
_symmetry.space_group_name_H-M   'P 1'
#
loop_
_entity.id
_entity.type
_entity.pdbx_description
1 polymer ?
#
loop_
_entity_poly.entity_id
_entity_poly.type
_entity_poly.pdbx_seq_one_letter_code
_entity_poly.pdbx_strand_id
1 'polypeptide(L)'
;MAASSSHSSSRTVVLSDIPFTKPDDCRQLILDGRQALANGIKLSGQKSFVDHAYTVLMPYQHTGINSFGLRFSDPGEFISHVNEWVHIAARGRSLLELDLDFSDVSLHDKFPEGNKACGDLVPNVYIMCGSLDSLSLAGCRFDASRFDAFPSLRAVSIARITLEEAKLDQLIEKCISLEDLSLIRLSSVDSINIDDKKGMLKRLIIEHCHSEGTGFVHIHAPNLRYFNYVGDFKIFTMDAPKVEEAVLDFSLEDTFRGDEGYLISGVISHFVTARTITVCSYTTQVIAHNEDPLRLPASNQMLRHLILKKVSIHQNELPGIALLLRSYPELETLTIEIGDTKHIEDYDYPYDHRPLNGDAFWASQITAIPCLRRHLKTIEVQDFKGTVNELAFLKFLLKKSNVLQDVILEVAKEGSIETRNRYMGLAQTLHGLNNASPDVTLTIR
;
A
#
# COMPACT_ATOMS: atom_id res chain seq x y z
N MET A 1 -31.16 -12.12 41.41
CA MET A 1 -30.75 -10.90 40.69
C MET A 1 -29.83 -11.32 39.57
N ALA A 2 -30.38 -11.52 38.37
CA ALA A 2 -29.62 -11.85 37.18
C ALA A 2 -29.16 -10.53 36.54
N ALA A 3 -27.85 -10.33 36.47
CA ALA A 3 -27.26 -9.23 35.73
C ALA A 3 -27.35 -9.56 34.23
N SER A 4 -28.14 -8.78 33.50
CA SER A 4 -28.20 -8.82 32.04
C SER A 4 -26.95 -8.16 31.47
N SER A 5 -26.01 -8.97 30.98
CA SER A 5 -24.95 -8.50 30.09
C SER A 5 -25.54 -8.23 28.70
N SER A 6 -25.92 -6.98 28.43
CA SER A 6 -26.28 -6.54 27.09
C SER A 6 -25.00 -6.38 26.25
N HIS A 7 -24.59 -7.46 25.59
CA HIS A 7 -23.72 -7.33 24.42
C HIS A 7 -24.51 -6.59 23.34
N SER A 8 -24.16 -5.33 23.12
CA SER A 8 -24.62 -4.55 21.97
C SER A 8 -24.13 -5.26 20.69
N SER A 9 -24.98 -6.07 20.08
CA SER A 9 -24.72 -6.56 18.72
C SER A 9 -24.57 -5.35 17.80
N SER A 10 -23.36 -5.10 17.31
CA SER A 10 -23.08 -4.06 16.32
C SER A 10 -23.98 -4.29 15.10
N ARG A 11 -24.75 -3.27 14.71
CA ARG A 11 -25.65 -3.33 13.55
C ARG A 11 -24.89 -2.84 12.33
N THR A 12 -24.42 -3.79 11.53
CA THR A 12 -23.67 -3.53 10.28
C THR A 12 -24.55 -3.85 9.08
N VAL A 13 -24.57 -2.94 8.10
CA VAL A 13 -25.24 -3.11 6.81
C VAL A 13 -24.23 -2.83 5.71
N VAL A 14 -24.07 -3.77 4.78
CA VAL A 14 -23.21 -3.62 3.60
C VAL A 14 -24.03 -3.94 2.35
N LEU A 15 -24.08 -3.00 1.42
CA LEU A 15 -24.80 -3.11 0.16
C LEU A 15 -23.81 -2.92 -1.01
N SER A 16 -23.92 -3.77 -2.03
CA SER A 16 -23.10 -3.65 -3.25
C SER A 16 -23.89 -4.04 -4.49
N ASP A 17 -23.79 -3.21 -5.53
CA ASP A 17 -24.41 -3.44 -6.83
C ASP A 17 -23.63 -4.41 -7.74
N ILE A 18 -22.37 -4.72 -7.42
CA ILE A 18 -21.47 -5.57 -8.23
C ILE A 18 -22.09 -6.91 -8.64
N PRO A 19 -22.74 -7.68 -7.73
CA PRO A 19 -23.35 -8.96 -8.10
C PRO A 19 -24.48 -8.82 -9.14
N PHE A 20 -25.09 -7.63 -9.24
CA PHE A 20 -26.19 -7.34 -10.13
C PHE A 20 -25.72 -6.76 -11.47
N THR A 21 -24.69 -5.91 -11.45
CA THR A 21 -24.23 -5.16 -12.64
C THR A 21 -23.18 -5.89 -13.46
N LYS A 22 -22.52 -6.92 -12.90
CA LYS A 22 -21.48 -7.72 -13.58
C LYS A 22 -20.45 -6.83 -14.29
N PRO A 23 -19.68 -6.04 -13.53
CA PRO A 23 -18.81 -5.00 -14.10
C PRO A 23 -17.74 -5.57 -15.04
N ASP A 24 -17.25 -6.78 -14.82
CA ASP A 24 -16.25 -7.42 -15.70
C ASP A 24 -16.83 -7.77 -17.08
N ASP A 25 -18.05 -8.31 -17.12
CA ASP A 25 -18.76 -8.55 -18.38
C ASP A 25 -19.00 -7.23 -19.12
N CYS A 26 -19.43 -6.19 -18.39
CA CYS A 26 -19.63 -4.86 -18.97
C CYS A 26 -18.32 -4.28 -19.51
N ARG A 27 -17.20 -4.43 -18.79
CA ARG A 27 -15.87 -4.01 -19.23
C ARG A 27 -15.46 -4.71 -20.52
N GLN A 28 -15.60 -6.03 -20.60
CA GLN A 28 -15.27 -6.78 -21.81
C GLN A 28 -16.12 -6.32 -23.00
N LEU A 29 -17.42 -6.11 -22.79
CA LEU A 29 -18.32 -5.61 -23.84
C LEU A 29 -17.95 -4.20 -24.30
N ILE A 30 -17.48 -3.33 -23.41
CA ILE A 30 -16.99 -1.99 -23.77
C ILE A 30 -15.74 -2.11 -24.65
N LEU A 31 -14.81 -3.00 -24.30
CA LEU A 31 -13.60 -3.26 -25.10
C LEU A 31 -13.96 -3.83 -26.48
N ASP A 32 -15.00 -4.65 -26.57
CA ASP A 32 -15.52 -5.20 -27.84
C ASP A 32 -16.33 -4.18 -28.66
N GLY A 33 -16.38 -2.91 -28.25
CA GLY A 33 -17.13 -1.84 -28.92
C GLY A 33 -18.66 -1.91 -28.74
N ARG A 34 -19.16 -2.76 -27.84
CA ARG A 34 -20.60 -2.99 -27.57
C ARG A 34 -21.12 -2.16 -26.40
N GLN A 35 -20.84 -0.86 -26.43
CA GLN A 35 -21.10 0.05 -25.31
C GLN A 35 -22.59 0.13 -24.92
N ALA A 36 -23.50 0.15 -25.91
CA ALA A 36 -24.94 0.20 -25.64
C ALA A 36 -25.46 -1.05 -24.89
N LEU A 37 -24.91 -2.23 -25.20
CA LEU A 37 -25.29 -3.48 -24.53
C LEU A 37 -24.77 -3.52 -23.10
N ALA A 38 -23.52 -3.12 -22.88
CA ALA A 38 -22.93 -2.99 -21.54
C ALA A 38 -23.76 -2.05 -20.66
N ASN A 39 -24.13 -0.88 -21.20
CA ASN A 39 -24.97 0.10 -20.49
C ASN A 39 -26.35 -0.49 -20.14
N GLY A 40 -26.96 -1.26 -21.05
CA GLY A 40 -28.24 -1.93 -20.80
C GLY A 40 -28.19 -2.95 -19.67
N ILE A 41 -27.13 -3.77 -19.62
CA ILE A 41 -26.90 -4.76 -18.55
C ILE A 41 -26.69 -4.05 -17.21
N LYS A 42 -25.81 -3.04 -17.16
CA LYS A 42 -25.53 -2.24 -15.97
C LYS A 42 -26.82 -1.62 -15.43
N LEU A 43 -27.61 -0.96 -16.28
CA LEU A 43 -28.85 -0.30 -15.88
C LEU A 43 -29.89 -1.29 -15.32
N SER A 44 -30.05 -2.46 -15.96
CA SER A 44 -30.97 -3.50 -15.48
C SER A 44 -30.53 -4.08 -14.13
N GLY A 45 -29.21 -4.25 -13.94
CA GLY A 45 -28.64 -4.69 -12.67
C GLY A 45 -28.88 -3.68 -11.56
N GLN A 46 -28.63 -2.39 -11.83
CA GLN A 46 -28.85 -1.30 -10.87
C GLN A 46 -30.32 -1.22 -10.42
N LYS A 47 -31.29 -1.37 -11.33
CA LYS A 47 -32.72 -1.43 -10.97
C LYS A 47 -33.03 -2.56 -10.00
N SER A 48 -32.50 -3.75 -10.27
CA SER A 48 -32.68 -4.92 -9.40
C SER A 48 -32.02 -4.72 -8.03
N PHE A 49 -30.87 -4.05 -7.99
CA PHE A 49 -30.18 -3.70 -6.76
C PHE A 49 -30.96 -2.69 -5.92
N VAL A 50 -31.63 -1.71 -6.54
CA VAL A 50 -32.47 -0.72 -5.83
C VAL A 50 -33.57 -1.42 -5.03
N ASP A 51 -34.30 -2.37 -5.65
CA ASP A 51 -35.35 -3.13 -4.96
C ASP A 51 -34.78 -3.97 -3.80
N HIS A 52 -33.61 -4.56 -4.01
CA HIS A 52 -32.89 -5.31 -2.99
C HIS A 52 -32.48 -4.43 -1.80
N ALA A 53 -31.89 -3.26 -2.06
CA ALA A 53 -31.43 -2.33 -1.04
C ALA A 53 -32.58 -1.85 -0.13
N TYR A 54 -33.75 -1.53 -0.70
CA TYR A 54 -34.92 -1.19 0.11
C TYR A 54 -35.38 -2.34 0.99
N THR A 55 -35.37 -3.57 0.47
CA THR A 55 -35.74 -4.76 1.24
C THR A 55 -34.81 -4.96 2.43
N VAL A 56 -33.51 -4.76 2.25
CA VAL A 56 -32.50 -4.87 3.32
C VAL A 56 -32.63 -3.74 4.34
N LEU A 57 -32.99 -2.52 3.91
CA LEU A 57 -33.09 -1.35 4.78
C LEU A 57 -34.42 -1.21 5.52
N MET A 58 -35.48 -1.92 5.09
CA MET A 58 -36.79 -1.88 5.75
C MET A 58 -36.75 -2.08 7.28
N PRO A 59 -36.01 -3.06 7.83
CA PRO A 59 -35.93 -3.25 9.29
C PRO A 59 -35.27 -2.07 10.03
N TYR A 60 -34.44 -1.29 9.34
CA TYR A 60 -33.62 -0.23 9.91
C TYR A 60 -34.27 1.15 9.88
N GLN A 61 -35.48 1.27 9.34
CA GLN A 61 -36.21 2.55 9.30
C GLN A 61 -36.44 3.16 10.70
N HIS A 62 -36.43 2.34 11.74
CA HIS A 62 -36.68 2.74 13.13
C HIS A 62 -35.58 2.31 14.11
N THR A 63 -34.50 1.70 13.63
CA THR A 63 -33.39 1.23 14.48
C THR A 63 -32.08 1.80 13.95
N GLY A 64 -31.26 2.39 14.83
CA GLY A 64 -29.97 2.93 14.42
C GLY A 64 -29.00 1.88 13.88
N ILE A 65 -28.21 2.26 12.89
CA ILE A 65 -27.11 1.49 12.27
C ILE A 65 -25.80 1.96 12.89
N ASN A 66 -24.86 1.05 13.14
CA ASN A 66 -23.52 1.37 13.66
C ASN A 66 -22.47 1.47 12.54
N SER A 67 -22.56 0.59 11.54
CA SER A 67 -21.65 0.57 10.40
C SER A 67 -22.46 0.42 9.11
N PHE A 68 -22.26 1.33 8.17
CA PHE A 68 -22.97 1.35 6.89
C PHE A 68 -21.98 1.45 5.74
N GLY A 69 -21.96 0.41 4.90
CA GLY A 69 -21.20 0.35 3.65
C GLY A 69 -22.14 0.33 2.45
N LEU A 70 -21.89 1.20 1.47
CA LEU A 70 -22.64 1.24 0.21
C LEU A 70 -21.69 1.39 -0.97
N ARG A 71 -21.66 0.36 -1.82
CA ARG A 71 -21.02 0.39 -3.12
C ARG A 71 -22.09 0.43 -4.23
N PHE A 72 -22.09 1.51 -5.00
CA PHE A 72 -23.00 1.72 -6.11
C PHE A 72 -22.26 2.40 -7.26
N SER A 73 -21.83 1.62 -8.25
CA SER A 73 -21.04 2.14 -9.37
C SER A 73 -21.84 3.12 -10.22
N ASP A 74 -21.38 4.37 -10.29
CA ASP A 74 -21.97 5.48 -11.07
C ASP A 74 -23.51 5.56 -10.91
N PRO A 75 -24.00 6.12 -9.79
CA PRO A 75 -25.42 6.08 -9.44
C PRO A 75 -26.34 6.72 -10.47
N GLY A 76 -25.86 7.71 -11.23
CA GLY A 76 -26.61 8.35 -12.32
C GLY A 76 -28.04 8.73 -11.92
N GLU A 77 -29.03 8.11 -12.57
CA GLU A 77 -30.46 8.35 -12.32
C GLU A 77 -30.96 7.83 -10.95
N PHE A 78 -30.21 6.96 -10.28
CA PHE A 78 -30.56 6.37 -8.98
C PHE A 78 -30.01 7.14 -7.78
N ILE A 79 -29.37 8.31 -7.99
CA ILE A 79 -28.74 9.07 -6.90
C ILE A 79 -29.73 9.47 -5.79
N SER A 80 -31.01 9.68 -6.11
CA SER A 80 -32.05 9.98 -5.12
C SER A 80 -32.28 8.81 -4.16
N HIS A 81 -32.23 7.57 -4.64
CA HIS A 81 -32.33 6.37 -3.81
C HIS A 81 -31.11 6.20 -2.90
N VAL A 82 -29.91 6.41 -3.46
CA VAL A 82 -28.66 6.42 -2.69
C VAL A 82 -28.73 7.42 -1.54
N ASN A 83 -29.16 8.65 -1.83
CA ASN A 83 -29.28 9.69 -0.81
C ASN A 83 -30.26 9.32 0.31
N GLU A 84 -31.38 8.67 -0.04
CA GLU A 84 -32.36 8.18 0.93
C GLU A 84 -31.80 7.05 1.81
N TRP A 85 -31.05 6.11 1.24
CA TRP A 85 -30.44 5.02 1.99
C TRP A 85 -29.39 5.52 2.99
N VAL A 86 -28.53 6.44 2.54
CA VAL A 86 -27.56 7.10 3.44
C VAL A 86 -28.28 7.90 4.52
N HIS A 87 -29.40 8.55 4.19
CA HIS A 87 -30.23 9.24 5.18
C HIS A 87 -30.81 8.28 6.23
N ILE A 88 -31.36 7.13 5.81
CA ILE A 88 -31.87 6.09 6.71
C ILE A 88 -30.78 5.65 7.68
N ALA A 89 -29.56 5.40 7.18
CA ALA A 89 -28.42 5.01 8.01
C ALA A 89 -28.03 6.10 9.02
N ALA A 90 -27.96 7.36 8.58
CA ALA A 90 -27.58 8.50 9.41
C ALA A 90 -28.62 8.85 10.49
N ARG A 91 -29.91 8.60 10.22
CA ARG A 91 -31.05 9.04 11.06
C ARG A 91 -30.95 8.56 12.52
N GLY A 92 -30.37 7.39 12.75
CA GLY A 92 -30.22 6.80 14.08
C GLY A 92 -29.22 7.51 14.99
N ARG A 93 -28.36 8.40 14.45
CA ARG A 93 -27.28 9.11 15.18
C ARG A 93 -26.34 8.18 15.98
N SER A 94 -26.27 6.92 15.57
CA SER A 94 -25.45 5.86 16.18
C SER A 94 -24.36 5.37 15.24
N LEU A 95 -24.22 6.02 14.08
CA LEU A 95 -23.30 5.63 13.02
C LEU A 95 -21.87 5.95 13.46
N LEU A 96 -21.04 4.92 13.47
CA LEU A 96 -19.62 4.97 13.81
C LEU A 96 -18.77 4.83 12.55
N GLU A 97 -19.24 4.07 11.56
CA GLU A 97 -18.51 3.82 10.32
C GLU A 97 -19.42 4.09 9.12
N LEU A 98 -18.90 4.86 8.16
CA LEU A 98 -19.57 5.13 6.89
C LEU A 98 -18.59 4.89 5.75
N ASP A 99 -18.92 3.95 4.87
CA ASP A 99 -18.16 3.64 3.66
C ASP A 99 -19.05 3.82 2.43
N LEU A 100 -18.70 4.78 1.56
CA LEU A 100 -19.42 5.07 0.32
C LEU A 100 -18.48 4.94 -0.87
N ASP A 101 -18.75 4.01 -1.77
CA ASP A 101 -18.03 3.85 -3.04
C ASP A 101 -18.98 4.03 -4.23
N PHE A 102 -18.85 5.19 -4.88
CA PHE A 102 -19.58 5.53 -6.11
C PHE A 102 -18.70 5.45 -7.36
N SER A 103 -17.46 4.97 -7.24
CA SER A 103 -16.55 4.90 -8.37
C SER A 103 -17.06 3.95 -9.45
N ASP A 104 -16.90 4.34 -10.71
CA ASP A 104 -17.26 3.47 -11.82
C ASP A 104 -16.19 2.37 -11.99
N VAL A 105 -16.53 1.15 -11.62
CA VAL A 105 -15.65 -0.02 -11.70
C VAL A 105 -15.15 -0.27 -13.13
N SER A 106 -15.95 0.07 -14.15
CA SER A 106 -15.55 -0.10 -15.55
C SER A 106 -14.43 0.86 -15.99
N LEU A 107 -14.15 1.90 -15.22
CA LEU A 107 -13.13 2.90 -15.50
C LEU A 107 -11.89 2.76 -14.59
N HIS A 108 -11.80 1.72 -13.75
CA HIS A 108 -10.71 1.58 -12.78
C HIS A 108 -9.30 1.47 -13.40
N ASP A 109 -9.18 1.10 -14.67
CA ASP A 109 -7.89 1.03 -15.39
C ASP A 109 -7.57 2.30 -16.20
N LYS A 110 -8.54 3.21 -16.37
CA LYS A 110 -8.34 4.48 -17.07
C LYS A 110 -7.85 5.52 -16.08
N PHE A 111 -6.67 5.34 -15.52
CA PHE A 111 -6.11 6.28 -14.56
C PHE A 111 -5.16 7.25 -15.29
N PRO A 112 -5.26 8.58 -15.06
CA PRO A 112 -6.08 9.26 -14.06
C PRO A 112 -7.51 9.65 -14.49
N GLU A 113 -7.90 9.51 -15.77
CA GLU A 113 -9.15 10.08 -16.33
C GLU A 113 -10.44 9.52 -15.71
N GLY A 114 -10.37 8.32 -15.14
CA GLY A 114 -11.45 7.58 -14.49
C GLY A 114 -11.72 8.02 -13.06
N ASN A 115 -10.88 8.88 -12.47
CA ASN A 115 -11.09 9.46 -11.14
C ASN A 115 -12.15 10.58 -11.20
N LYS A 116 -13.38 10.21 -11.52
CA LYS A 116 -14.52 11.11 -11.55
C LYS A 116 -15.45 10.80 -10.39
N ALA A 117 -15.76 11.82 -9.62
CA ALA A 117 -16.77 11.67 -8.58
C ALA A 117 -18.18 11.59 -9.18
N CYS A 118 -18.91 10.52 -8.85
CA CYS A 118 -20.25 10.22 -9.35
C CYS A 118 -21.37 10.43 -8.32
N GLY A 119 -21.02 10.79 -7.08
CA GLY A 119 -21.97 11.16 -6.04
C GLY A 119 -21.40 12.19 -5.08
N ASP A 120 -22.23 12.61 -4.13
CA ASP A 120 -21.90 13.60 -3.11
C ASP A 120 -22.24 13.05 -1.72
N LEU A 121 -21.44 13.39 -0.72
CA LEU A 121 -21.75 13.09 0.67
C LEU A 121 -22.96 13.93 1.08
N VAL A 122 -24.05 13.27 1.45
CA VAL A 122 -25.32 13.97 1.68
C VAL A 122 -25.26 14.92 2.89
N PRO A 123 -25.90 16.10 2.83
CA PRO A 123 -25.89 17.09 3.92
C PRO A 123 -26.29 16.55 5.29
N ASN A 124 -27.18 15.55 5.31
CA ASN A 124 -27.67 14.92 6.54
C ASN A 124 -26.56 14.21 7.33
N VAL A 125 -25.52 13.68 6.67
CA VAL A 125 -24.40 13.03 7.37
C VAL A 125 -23.69 14.04 8.25
N TYR A 126 -23.37 15.22 7.73
CA TYR A 126 -22.78 16.32 8.50
C TYR A 126 -23.67 16.83 9.65
N ILE A 127 -24.99 16.59 9.61
CA ILE A 127 -25.91 17.08 10.64
C ILE A 127 -26.17 16.03 11.72
N MET A 128 -26.14 14.75 11.35
CA MET A 128 -26.64 13.64 12.17
C MET A 128 -25.53 12.72 12.68
N CYS A 129 -24.37 12.66 12.02
CA CYS A 129 -23.33 11.67 12.29
C CYS A 129 -22.16 12.23 13.13
N GLY A 130 -22.43 12.97 14.20
CA GLY A 130 -21.37 13.49 15.09
C GLY A 130 -20.58 12.41 15.85
N SER A 131 -21.10 11.19 15.92
CA SER A 131 -20.45 10.01 16.49
C SER A 131 -19.53 9.26 15.53
N LEU A 132 -19.40 9.73 14.28
CA LEU A 132 -18.65 9.03 13.25
C LEU A 132 -17.17 8.94 13.64
N ASP A 133 -16.65 7.72 13.60
CA ASP A 133 -15.29 7.35 13.94
C ASP A 133 -14.44 7.09 12.69
N SER A 134 -15.07 6.51 11.66
CA SER A 134 -14.44 6.20 10.38
C SER A 134 -15.31 6.64 9.20
N LEU A 135 -14.68 7.28 8.22
CA LEU A 135 -15.31 7.73 6.98
C LEU A 135 -14.45 7.31 5.78
N SER A 136 -15.01 6.46 4.90
CA SER A 136 -14.41 6.13 3.60
C SER A 136 -15.29 6.66 2.47
N LEU A 137 -14.67 7.37 1.53
CA LEU A 137 -15.33 8.00 0.39
C LEU A 137 -14.54 7.71 -0.88
N ALA A 138 -15.08 6.84 -1.74
CA ALA A 138 -14.53 6.54 -3.06
C ALA A 138 -15.46 7.06 -4.17
N GLY A 139 -14.94 7.85 -5.12
CA GLY A 139 -15.77 8.45 -6.17
C GLY A 139 -16.89 9.36 -5.64
N CYS A 140 -16.74 9.86 -4.40
CA CYS A 140 -17.74 10.68 -3.70
C CYS A 140 -17.15 12.06 -3.38
N ARG A 141 -17.82 13.12 -3.81
CA ARG A 141 -17.49 14.50 -3.42
C ARG A 141 -17.92 14.76 -1.99
N PHE A 142 -17.25 15.69 -1.35
CA PHE A 142 -17.57 16.13 0.00
C PHE A 142 -17.23 17.62 0.16
N ASP A 143 -17.87 18.24 1.15
CA ASP A 143 -17.54 19.58 1.61
C ASP A 143 -16.56 19.49 2.80
N ALA A 144 -15.28 19.75 2.55
CA ALA A 144 -14.22 19.72 3.55
C ALA A 144 -14.43 20.74 4.67
N SER A 145 -15.10 21.85 4.38
CA SER A 145 -15.32 22.94 5.35
C SER A 145 -16.22 22.54 6.51
N ARG A 146 -16.99 21.45 6.37
CA ARG A 146 -17.96 20.92 7.34
C ARG A 146 -17.43 19.74 8.15
N PHE A 147 -16.15 19.42 8.06
CA PHE A 147 -15.58 18.27 8.80
C PHE A 147 -15.47 18.51 10.30
N ASP A 148 -15.64 19.75 10.76
CA ASP A 148 -15.84 20.09 12.18
C ASP A 148 -17.13 19.49 12.76
N ALA A 149 -18.06 19.06 11.90
CA ALA A 149 -19.23 18.28 12.30
C ALA A 149 -18.91 16.87 12.83
N PHE A 150 -17.68 16.37 12.64
CA PHE A 150 -17.28 15.03 13.03
C PHE A 150 -16.21 15.06 14.14
N PRO A 151 -16.57 15.45 15.39
CA PRO A 151 -15.59 15.62 16.47
C PRO A 151 -14.92 14.31 16.91
N SER A 152 -15.49 13.15 16.57
CA SER A 152 -14.96 11.82 16.92
C SER A 152 -14.23 11.13 15.78
N LEU A 153 -14.08 11.78 14.61
CA LEU A 153 -13.57 11.14 13.40
C LEU A 153 -12.07 10.90 13.52
N ARG A 154 -11.68 9.62 13.61
CA ARG A 154 -10.29 9.17 13.75
C ARG A 154 -9.70 8.65 12.44
N ALA A 155 -10.51 8.08 11.57
CA ALA A 155 -10.05 7.48 10.33
C ALA A 155 -10.77 8.08 9.12
N VAL A 156 -10.00 8.58 8.15
CA VAL A 156 -10.53 9.10 6.89
C VAL A 156 -9.81 8.46 5.72
N SER A 157 -10.59 7.90 4.79
CA SER A 157 -10.10 7.38 3.53
C SER A 157 -10.79 8.09 2.37
N ILE A 158 -10.03 8.77 1.53
CA ILE A 158 -10.51 9.44 0.34
C ILE A 158 -9.91 8.75 -0.88
N ALA A 159 -10.76 8.34 -1.82
CA ALA A 159 -10.33 7.62 -2.99
C ALA A 159 -10.99 8.02 -4.30
N ARG A 160 -10.26 7.86 -5.41
CA ARG A 160 -10.81 7.94 -6.79
C ARG A 160 -11.57 9.23 -7.09
N ILE A 161 -11.04 10.37 -6.65
CA ILE A 161 -11.57 11.70 -6.96
C ILE A 161 -10.44 12.64 -7.34
N THR A 162 -10.78 13.71 -8.05
CA THR A 162 -9.92 14.91 -8.12
C THR A 162 -10.05 15.69 -6.81
N LEU A 163 -8.94 15.89 -6.11
CA LEU A 163 -8.90 16.60 -4.84
C LEU A 163 -7.95 17.80 -4.95
N GLU A 164 -8.51 19.00 -4.70
CA GLU A 164 -7.73 20.23 -4.62
C GLU A 164 -6.96 20.30 -3.29
N GLU A 165 -5.73 20.84 -3.31
CA GLU A 165 -4.89 21.00 -2.12
C GLU A 165 -5.62 21.71 -0.98
N ALA A 166 -6.32 22.82 -1.27
CA ALA A 166 -7.09 23.57 -0.28
C ALA A 166 -8.18 22.75 0.43
N LYS A 167 -8.74 21.72 -0.23
CA LYS A 167 -9.73 20.83 0.39
C LYS A 167 -9.07 19.81 1.33
N LEU A 168 -7.88 19.35 0.97
CA LEU A 168 -7.09 18.46 1.83
C LEU A 168 -6.65 19.19 3.10
N ASP A 169 -6.15 20.42 2.96
CA ASP A 169 -5.78 21.27 4.10
C ASP A 169 -6.95 21.51 5.04
N GLN A 170 -8.12 21.87 4.49
CA GLN A 170 -9.34 22.06 5.29
C GLN A 170 -9.75 20.79 6.03
N LEU A 171 -9.67 19.62 5.39
CA LEU A 171 -10.00 18.34 6.01
C LEU A 171 -9.09 18.07 7.22
N ILE A 172 -7.78 18.23 7.06
CA ILE A 172 -6.79 18.01 8.13
C ILE A 172 -6.99 19.06 9.26
N GLU A 173 -7.21 20.33 8.90
CA GLU A 173 -7.42 21.41 9.86
C GLU A 173 -8.73 21.28 10.65
N LYS A 174 -9.79 20.74 10.05
CA LYS A 174 -11.12 20.64 10.70
C LYS A 174 -11.28 19.37 11.53
N CYS A 175 -10.67 18.26 11.13
CA CYS A 175 -10.70 17.03 11.93
C CYS A 175 -9.81 17.17 13.18
N ILE A 176 -10.41 17.21 14.36
CA ILE A 176 -9.67 17.39 15.63
C ILE A 176 -9.12 16.10 16.21
N SER A 177 -9.55 14.94 15.72
CA SER A 177 -9.19 13.62 16.25
C SER A 177 -8.63 12.67 15.18
N LEU A 178 -8.21 13.20 14.03
CA LEU A 178 -7.71 12.40 12.89
C LEU A 178 -6.41 11.68 13.24
N GLU A 179 -6.47 10.35 13.34
CA GLU A 179 -5.32 9.48 13.62
C GLU A 179 -4.86 8.68 12.39
N ASP A 180 -5.76 8.38 11.45
CA ASP A 180 -5.50 7.64 10.22
C ASP A 180 -6.04 8.40 9.00
N LEU A 181 -5.15 8.71 8.05
CA LEU A 181 -5.49 9.32 6.77
C LEU A 181 -5.00 8.44 5.62
N SER A 182 -5.91 8.09 4.71
CA SER A 182 -5.60 7.32 3.52
C SER A 182 -6.05 8.07 2.27
N LEU A 183 -5.10 8.36 1.37
CA LEU A 183 -5.31 9.03 0.09
C LEU A 183 -5.01 8.04 -1.03
N ILE A 184 -6.03 7.63 -1.79
CA ILE A 184 -5.91 6.50 -2.72
C ILE A 184 -6.42 6.90 -4.10
N ARG A 185 -5.58 6.81 -5.13
CA ARG A 185 -5.97 7.11 -6.52
C ARG A 185 -6.57 8.51 -6.65
N LEU A 186 -5.90 9.51 -6.10
CA LEU A 186 -6.31 10.90 -6.26
C LEU A 186 -5.66 11.49 -7.51
N SER A 187 -6.40 12.32 -8.23
CA SER A 187 -5.85 13.26 -9.22
C SER A 187 -5.68 14.62 -8.53
N SER A 188 -4.44 15.06 -8.33
CA SER A 188 -4.10 16.37 -7.76
C SER A 188 -3.50 17.28 -8.82
N VAL A 189 -3.60 18.59 -8.60
CA VAL A 189 -2.83 19.59 -9.34
C VAL A 189 -1.55 19.86 -8.52
N ASP A 190 -0.39 19.64 -9.14
CA ASP A 190 0.96 19.99 -8.68
C ASP A 190 1.61 19.21 -7.50
N SER A 191 0.95 19.00 -6.35
CA SER A 191 1.62 18.36 -5.19
C SER A 191 0.67 17.71 -4.16
N ILE A 192 1.23 16.95 -3.21
CA ILE A 192 0.53 16.45 -2.02
C ILE A 192 1.17 17.08 -0.79
N ASN A 193 0.40 17.89 -0.06
CA ASN A 193 0.83 18.56 1.16
C ASN A 193 0.02 18.06 2.36
N ILE A 194 0.71 17.60 3.41
CA ILE A 194 0.13 17.11 4.66
C ILE A 194 0.75 17.91 5.81
N ASP A 195 -0.03 18.82 6.41
CA ASP A 195 0.41 19.68 7.51
C ASP A 195 -0.42 19.41 8.78
N ASP A 196 -0.01 18.41 9.57
CA ASP A 196 -0.65 18.05 10.84
C ASP A 196 -0.09 18.85 12.01
N LYS A 197 -0.44 20.15 12.06
CA LYS A 197 -0.06 21.06 13.16
C LYS A 197 -0.53 20.61 14.54
N LYS A 198 -1.59 19.78 14.60
CA LYS A 198 -2.16 19.28 15.85
C LYS A 198 -1.41 18.07 16.38
N GLY A 199 -0.66 17.37 15.52
CA GLY A 199 0.07 16.16 15.86
C GLY A 199 -0.85 14.99 16.23
N MET A 200 -2.02 14.87 15.60
CA MET A 200 -2.94 13.77 15.88
C MET A 200 -2.67 12.55 14.98
N LEU A 201 -2.10 12.78 13.80
CA LEU A 201 -1.93 11.75 12.77
C LEU A 201 -0.87 10.74 13.20
N LYS A 202 -1.27 9.47 13.23
CA LYS A 202 -0.42 8.31 13.57
C LYS A 202 -0.14 7.43 12.36
N ARG A 203 -1.05 7.43 11.38
CA ARG A 203 -0.98 6.59 10.19
C ARG A 203 -1.34 7.39 8.95
N LEU A 204 -0.47 7.31 7.94
CA LEU A 204 -0.67 7.97 6.65
C LEU A 204 -0.42 6.96 5.52
N ILE A 205 -1.42 6.81 4.64
CA ILE A 205 -1.29 6.09 3.37
C ILE A 205 -1.45 7.07 2.21
N ILE A 206 -0.55 6.99 1.25
CA ILE A 206 -0.66 7.65 -0.06
C ILE A 206 -0.43 6.57 -1.13
N GLU A 207 -1.46 6.24 -1.90
CA GLU A 207 -1.40 5.19 -2.91
C GLU A 207 -1.90 5.66 -4.27
N HIS A 208 -1.10 5.44 -5.30
CA HIS A 208 -1.44 5.71 -6.70
C HIS A 208 -1.98 7.12 -6.92
N CYS A 209 -1.48 8.13 -6.21
CA CYS A 209 -1.89 9.52 -6.42
C CYS A 209 -1.10 10.14 -7.57
N HIS A 210 -1.81 10.74 -8.51
CA HIS A 210 -1.24 11.36 -9.70
C HIS A 210 -1.17 12.88 -9.56
N SER A 211 -0.08 13.45 -10.04
CA SER A 211 0.14 14.88 -10.21
C SER A 211 0.77 15.09 -11.59
N GLU A 212 0.39 16.17 -12.28
CA GLU A 212 1.07 16.56 -13.52
C GLU A 212 2.54 16.93 -13.20
N GLY A 213 3.49 16.43 -14.01
CA GLY A 213 4.92 16.72 -13.86
C GLY A 213 5.65 16.05 -12.68
N THR A 214 6.80 16.62 -12.30
CA THR A 214 7.60 16.19 -11.14
C THR A 214 6.94 16.66 -9.85
N GLY A 215 5.92 15.93 -9.41
CA GLY A 215 5.19 16.29 -8.18
C GLY A 215 6.05 16.18 -6.92
N PHE A 216 5.62 16.92 -5.90
CA PHE A 216 6.24 16.93 -4.58
C PHE A 216 5.30 16.30 -3.54
N VAL A 217 5.89 15.67 -2.54
CA VAL A 217 5.21 15.18 -1.34
C VAL A 217 5.81 15.90 -0.13
N HIS A 218 5.02 16.76 0.50
CA HIS A 218 5.40 17.51 1.69
C HIS A 218 4.61 16.98 2.89
N ILE A 219 5.31 16.52 3.92
CA ILE A 219 4.69 15.92 5.11
C ILE A 219 5.28 16.54 6.37
N HIS A 220 4.48 17.27 7.14
CA HIS A 220 4.74 17.66 8.52
C HIS A 220 3.76 16.93 9.43
N ALA A 221 4.25 15.88 10.11
CA ALA A 221 3.42 15.01 10.94
C ALA A 221 4.22 14.52 12.16
N PRO A 222 4.29 15.30 13.25
CA PRO A 222 5.24 15.09 14.34
C PRO A 222 5.01 13.82 15.18
N ASN A 223 3.82 13.22 15.07
CA ASN A 223 3.42 12.00 15.78
C ASN A 223 3.15 10.80 14.87
N LEU A 224 3.49 10.91 13.57
CA LEU A 224 3.31 9.83 12.61
C LEU A 224 4.17 8.61 12.98
N ARG A 225 3.56 7.43 12.99
CA ARG A 225 4.21 6.15 13.32
C ARG A 225 4.33 5.22 12.12
N TYR A 226 3.31 5.23 11.26
CA TYR A 226 3.26 4.42 10.06
C TYR A 226 3.10 5.29 8.82
N PHE A 227 3.98 5.10 7.85
CA PHE A 227 3.91 5.77 6.56
C PHE A 227 3.94 4.75 5.42
N ASN A 228 2.98 4.82 4.50
CA ASN A 228 2.95 3.98 3.31
C ASN A 228 2.78 4.85 2.07
N TYR A 229 3.74 4.73 1.15
CA TYR A 229 3.72 5.35 -0.15
C TYR A 229 3.81 4.27 -1.24
N VAL A 230 2.81 4.24 -2.12
CA VAL A 230 2.82 3.43 -3.34
C VAL A 230 2.50 4.33 -4.52
N GLY A 231 3.36 4.42 -5.53
CA GLY A 231 3.11 5.36 -6.62
C GLY A 231 4.30 5.57 -7.54
N ASP A 232 4.15 6.49 -8.47
CA ASP A 232 5.27 7.04 -9.22
C ASP A 232 6.25 7.71 -8.24
N PHE A 233 7.53 7.74 -8.59
CA PHE A 233 8.53 8.42 -7.79
C PHE A 233 8.25 9.93 -7.75
N LYS A 234 8.37 10.51 -6.55
CA LYS A 234 8.15 11.93 -6.27
C LYS A 234 9.26 12.44 -5.35
N ILE A 235 9.48 13.74 -5.33
CA ILE A 235 10.44 14.34 -4.40
C ILE A 235 9.75 14.55 -3.05
N PHE A 236 10.37 14.05 -1.98
CA PHE A 236 9.82 14.15 -0.62
C PHE A 236 10.52 15.25 0.18
N THR A 237 9.72 15.99 0.95
CA THR A 237 10.20 16.72 2.13
C THR A 237 9.37 16.26 3.32
N MET A 238 10.02 15.65 4.31
CA MET A 238 9.32 15.06 5.45
C MET A 238 9.91 15.48 6.79
N ASP A 239 9.02 15.92 7.69
CA ASP A 239 9.25 16.10 9.11
C ASP A 239 8.29 15.18 9.89
N ALA A 240 8.76 13.96 10.15
CA ALA A 240 8.01 12.91 10.84
C ALA A 240 8.95 12.08 11.73
N PRO A 241 9.47 12.63 12.85
CA PRO A 241 10.58 12.05 13.60
C PRO A 241 10.24 10.75 14.36
N LYS A 242 8.96 10.38 14.43
CA LYS A 242 8.47 9.22 15.21
C LYS A 242 8.05 8.03 14.35
N VAL A 243 8.34 8.05 13.04
CA VAL A 243 7.99 6.94 12.16
C VAL A 243 8.71 5.68 12.62
N GLU A 244 7.93 4.65 12.95
CA GLU A 244 8.38 3.33 13.39
C GLU A 244 8.44 2.37 12.19
N GLU A 245 7.56 2.55 11.21
CA GLU A 245 7.47 1.73 10.01
C GLU A 245 7.19 2.58 8.76
N ALA A 246 7.96 2.34 7.70
CA ALA A 246 7.80 2.99 6.41
C ALA A 246 7.75 1.98 5.26
N VAL A 247 6.82 2.17 4.33
CA VAL A 247 6.71 1.41 3.09
C VAL A 247 6.88 2.36 1.91
N LEU A 248 7.85 2.06 1.05
CA LEU A 248 8.18 2.83 -0.15
C LEU A 248 8.13 1.90 -1.37
N ASP A 249 7.01 1.95 -2.11
CA ASP A 249 6.77 1.13 -3.29
C ASP A 249 6.64 2.00 -4.55
N PHE A 250 7.75 2.16 -5.26
CA PHE A 250 7.85 2.86 -6.54
C PHE A 250 7.71 1.92 -7.74
N SER A 251 7.07 0.76 -7.57
CA SER A 251 6.99 -0.26 -8.65
C SER A 251 6.16 0.18 -9.86
N LEU A 252 5.59 1.38 -9.88
CA LEU A 252 4.94 1.95 -11.07
C LEU A 252 5.94 2.51 -12.07
N GLU A 253 7.15 2.87 -11.62
CA GLU A 253 8.20 3.36 -12.48
C GLU A 253 8.70 2.25 -13.41
N ASP A 254 8.85 2.61 -14.68
CA ASP A 254 9.33 1.75 -15.77
C ASP A 254 10.61 2.29 -16.42
N THR A 255 11.02 3.52 -16.10
CA THR A 255 12.19 4.21 -16.68
C THR A 255 13.15 4.67 -15.58
N PHE A 256 14.44 4.72 -15.91
CA PHE A 256 15.47 5.30 -15.03
C PHE A 256 15.93 6.66 -15.56
N ARG A 257 15.87 7.69 -14.71
CA ARG A 257 16.19 9.09 -15.08
C ARG A 257 17.58 9.55 -14.64
N GLY A 258 18.36 8.67 -14.01
CA GLY A 258 19.77 8.90 -13.68
C GLY A 258 20.04 9.38 -12.25
N ASP A 259 19.23 10.28 -11.70
CA ASP A 259 19.41 10.88 -10.36
C ASP A 259 18.53 10.25 -9.26
N GLU A 260 17.61 9.36 -9.63
CA GLU A 260 16.62 8.75 -8.73
C GLU A 260 17.27 7.95 -7.60
N GLY A 261 18.44 7.33 -7.83
CA GLY A 261 19.18 6.63 -6.78
C GLY A 261 19.55 7.56 -5.62
N TYR A 262 20.13 8.72 -5.93
CA TYR A 262 20.44 9.76 -4.94
C TYR A 262 19.17 10.29 -4.27
N LEU A 263 18.13 10.60 -5.06
CA LEU A 263 16.89 11.18 -4.52
C LEU A 263 16.17 10.21 -3.58
N ILE A 264 16.03 8.93 -3.95
CA ILE A 264 15.44 7.89 -3.08
C ILE A 264 16.28 7.71 -1.82
N SER A 265 17.62 7.81 -1.91
CA SER A 265 18.47 7.76 -0.72
C SER A 265 18.16 8.92 0.25
N GLY A 266 17.87 10.11 -0.29
CA GLY A 266 17.36 11.26 0.46
C GLY A 266 16.01 10.98 1.12
N VAL A 267 15.07 10.35 0.40
CA VAL A 267 13.78 9.94 0.97
C VAL A 267 13.96 8.98 2.15
N ILE A 268 14.78 7.93 1.96
CA ILE A 268 15.08 6.94 3.00
C ILE A 268 15.71 7.60 4.24
N SER A 269 16.50 8.66 4.04
CA SER A 269 17.17 9.40 5.12
C SER A 269 16.20 10.12 6.08
N HIS A 270 14.92 10.29 5.72
CA HIS A 270 13.91 10.81 6.65
C HIS A 270 13.50 9.80 7.74
N PHE A 271 13.74 8.51 7.52
CA PHE A 271 13.28 7.43 8.41
C PHE A 271 14.37 6.94 9.37
N VAL A 272 15.09 7.86 10.01
CA VAL A 272 16.22 7.53 10.92
C VAL A 272 15.80 6.81 12.21
N THR A 273 14.55 6.91 12.61
CA THR A 273 13.98 6.27 13.82
C THR A 273 13.19 5.00 13.52
N ALA A 274 12.95 4.69 12.24
CA ALA A 274 12.16 3.53 11.84
C ALA A 274 12.83 2.23 12.28
N ARG A 275 12.02 1.28 12.72
CA ARG A 275 12.45 -0.09 13.02
C ARG A 275 12.22 -1.02 11.84
N THR A 276 11.25 -0.70 11.00
CA THR A 276 10.90 -1.46 9.80
C THR A 276 10.87 -0.56 8.58
N ILE A 277 11.54 -0.98 7.52
CA ILE A 277 11.44 -0.32 6.21
C ILE A 277 11.17 -1.35 5.13
N THR A 278 10.21 -1.05 4.28
CA THR A 278 9.89 -1.84 3.08
C THR A 278 10.27 -1.05 1.85
N VAL A 279 11.05 -1.66 0.96
CA VAL A 279 11.44 -1.07 -0.33
C VAL A 279 11.16 -2.06 -1.46
N CYS A 280 10.80 -1.54 -2.63
CA CYS A 280 10.42 -2.36 -3.78
C CYS A 280 11.59 -2.73 -4.72
N SER A 281 11.32 -3.60 -5.70
CA SER A 281 12.24 -3.92 -6.81
C SER A 281 12.87 -2.69 -7.45
N TYR A 282 12.06 -1.68 -7.82
CA TYR A 282 12.57 -0.47 -8.46
C TYR A 282 13.65 0.21 -7.60
N THR A 283 13.38 0.41 -6.31
CA THR A 283 14.37 0.93 -5.35
C THR A 283 15.65 0.10 -5.35
N THR A 284 15.55 -1.23 -5.29
CA THR A 284 16.76 -2.09 -5.25
C THR A 284 17.60 -2.03 -6.52
N GLN A 285 17.02 -1.68 -7.68
CA GLN A 285 17.78 -1.48 -8.91
C GLN A 285 18.49 -0.12 -8.90
N VAL A 286 17.78 0.95 -8.54
CA VAL A 286 18.30 2.32 -8.74
C VAL A 286 19.13 2.85 -7.58
N ILE A 287 18.88 2.41 -6.34
CA ILE A 287 19.48 3.00 -5.13
C ILE A 287 21.02 2.94 -5.07
N ALA A 288 21.63 2.03 -5.85
CA ALA A 288 23.08 1.92 -5.97
C ALA A 288 23.72 3.03 -6.81
N HIS A 289 22.93 3.78 -7.59
CA HIS A 289 23.36 5.01 -8.28
C HIS A 289 23.37 6.18 -7.29
N ASN A 290 24.28 6.11 -6.32
CA ASN A 290 24.47 7.14 -5.32
C ASN A 290 25.94 7.61 -5.30
N GLU A 291 26.19 8.82 -4.79
CA GLU A 291 27.55 9.36 -4.67
C GLU A 291 28.47 8.46 -3.85
N ASP A 292 27.93 7.86 -2.77
CA ASP A 292 28.62 6.82 -1.97
C ASP A 292 28.03 5.43 -2.25
N PRO A 293 28.76 4.55 -2.96
CA PRO A 293 28.30 3.20 -3.27
C PRO A 293 28.36 2.24 -2.07
N LEU A 294 28.84 2.69 -0.90
CA LEU A 294 29.05 1.84 0.27
C LEU A 294 27.99 2.02 1.34
N ARG A 295 27.43 3.22 1.52
CA ARG A 295 26.44 3.51 2.56
C ARG A 295 25.45 4.59 2.14
N LEU A 296 24.20 4.42 2.56
CA LEU A 296 23.17 5.46 2.46
C LEU A 296 23.48 6.63 3.42
N PRO A 297 23.11 7.87 3.03
CA PRO A 297 23.20 9.03 3.91
C PRO A 297 22.33 8.81 5.16
N ALA A 298 22.80 9.32 6.31
CA ALA A 298 22.11 9.22 7.60
C ALA A 298 21.65 7.79 7.98
N SER A 299 22.50 6.80 7.72
CA SER A 299 22.29 5.36 8.03
C SER A 299 21.60 5.11 9.39
N ASN A 300 20.34 4.70 9.32
CA ASN A 300 19.48 4.37 10.46
C ASN A 300 20.08 3.20 11.27
N GLN A 301 20.49 3.46 12.52
CA GLN A 301 21.06 2.46 13.44
C GLN A 301 19.98 1.71 14.25
N MET A 302 18.72 2.16 14.18
CA MET A 302 17.58 1.58 14.88
C MET A 302 16.81 0.56 14.03
N LEU A 303 17.06 0.51 12.73
CA LEU A 303 16.39 -0.44 11.84
C LEU A 303 16.69 -1.88 12.27
N ARG A 304 15.63 -2.68 12.43
CA ARG A 304 15.69 -4.10 12.81
C ARG A 304 15.11 -5.01 11.76
N HIS A 305 14.21 -4.51 10.91
CA HIS A 305 13.54 -5.28 9.88
C HIS A 305 13.61 -4.56 8.53
N LEU A 306 14.15 -5.24 7.52
CA LEU A 306 14.17 -4.81 6.14
C LEU A 306 13.30 -5.76 5.33
N ILE A 307 12.34 -5.22 4.59
CA ILE A 307 11.45 -5.97 3.72
C ILE A 307 11.75 -5.56 2.27
N LEU A 308 12.15 -6.53 1.46
CA LEU A 308 12.37 -6.39 0.03
C LEU A 308 11.12 -6.87 -0.71
N LYS A 309 10.31 -5.94 -1.17
CA LYS A 309 8.98 -6.20 -1.72
C LYS A 309 9.00 -6.36 -3.24
N LYS A 310 8.37 -7.42 -3.74
CA LYS A 310 8.26 -7.74 -5.18
C LYS A 310 9.61 -7.77 -5.91
N VAL A 311 10.68 -8.18 -5.23
CA VAL A 311 12.02 -8.28 -5.83
C VAL A 311 12.16 -9.57 -6.61
N SER A 312 12.92 -9.56 -7.69
CA SER A 312 13.18 -10.77 -8.49
C SER A 312 14.54 -11.39 -8.17
N ILE A 313 15.34 -10.70 -7.35
CA ILE A 313 16.78 -10.93 -7.13
C ILE A 313 17.51 -10.91 -8.48
N HIS A 314 17.09 -10.03 -9.39
CA HIS A 314 17.74 -9.87 -10.69
C HIS A 314 19.14 -9.25 -10.52
N GLN A 315 20.04 -9.45 -11.49
CA GLN A 315 21.42 -8.94 -11.43
C GLN A 315 21.48 -7.42 -11.20
N ASN A 316 20.50 -6.67 -11.70
CA ASN A 316 20.39 -5.22 -11.52
C ASN A 316 20.02 -4.83 -10.07
N GLU A 317 19.39 -5.72 -9.29
CA GLU A 317 18.96 -5.45 -7.92
C GLU A 317 20.07 -5.73 -6.89
N LEU A 318 21.04 -6.59 -7.24
CA LEU A 318 22.07 -7.04 -6.30
C LEU A 318 22.92 -5.89 -5.71
N PRO A 319 23.35 -4.88 -6.50
CA PRO A 319 24.04 -3.70 -5.99
C PRO A 319 23.24 -2.98 -4.90
N GLY A 320 21.95 -2.70 -5.14
CA GLY A 320 21.12 -1.98 -4.18
C GLY A 320 20.80 -2.81 -2.94
N ILE A 321 20.58 -4.13 -3.09
CA ILE A 321 20.42 -5.04 -1.95
C ILE A 321 21.68 -5.02 -1.06
N ALA A 322 22.88 -5.10 -1.67
CA ALA A 322 24.13 -5.05 -0.93
C ALA A 322 24.33 -3.71 -0.20
N LEU A 323 23.97 -2.59 -0.85
CA LEU A 323 24.00 -1.25 -0.26
C LEU A 323 23.06 -1.13 0.96
N LEU A 324 21.83 -1.64 0.85
CA LEU A 324 20.84 -1.64 1.94
C LEU A 324 21.35 -2.46 3.13
N LEU A 325 21.84 -3.68 2.91
CA LEU A 325 22.39 -4.52 3.98
C LEU A 325 23.57 -3.87 4.72
N ARG A 326 24.43 -3.14 4.01
CA ARG A 326 25.54 -2.38 4.62
C ARG A 326 25.06 -1.16 5.41
N SER A 327 23.96 -0.57 4.97
CA SER A 327 23.42 0.66 5.55
C SER A 327 22.65 0.42 6.85
N TYR A 328 22.33 -0.82 7.21
CA TYR A 328 21.59 -1.16 8.42
C TYR A 328 22.37 -2.17 9.28
N PRO A 329 23.37 -1.73 10.06
CA PRO A 329 24.29 -2.63 10.76
C PRO A 329 23.67 -3.43 11.91
N GLU A 330 22.52 -2.99 12.41
CA GLU A 330 21.77 -3.61 13.51
C GLU A 330 20.56 -4.44 13.01
N LEU A 331 20.47 -4.71 11.71
CA LEU A 331 19.38 -5.47 11.10
C LEU A 331 19.29 -6.89 11.70
N GLU A 332 18.09 -7.26 12.18
CA GLU A 332 17.81 -8.55 12.82
C GLU A 332 16.99 -9.48 11.92
N THR A 333 16.11 -8.93 11.08
CA THR A 333 15.21 -9.69 10.20
C THR A 333 15.29 -9.15 8.76
N LEU A 334 15.45 -10.06 7.80
CA LEU A 334 15.35 -9.76 6.37
C LEU A 334 14.18 -10.56 5.79
N THR A 335 13.15 -9.88 5.31
CA THR A 335 12.05 -10.50 4.57
C THR A 335 12.18 -10.18 3.09
N ILE A 336 11.99 -11.19 2.24
CA ILE A 336 12.12 -11.11 0.79
C ILE A 336 10.81 -11.63 0.19
N GLU A 337 10.04 -10.75 -0.40
CA GLU A 337 8.82 -11.11 -1.15
C GLU A 337 9.19 -11.18 -2.63
N ILE A 338 9.30 -12.40 -3.17
CA ILE A 338 9.70 -12.61 -4.55
C ILE A 338 8.56 -12.20 -5.49
N GLY A 339 8.87 -11.31 -6.43
CA GLY A 339 7.96 -10.84 -7.46
C GLY A 339 8.41 -11.23 -8.86
N ASP A 340 7.65 -10.76 -9.85
CA ASP A 340 8.03 -10.89 -11.25
C ASP A 340 9.15 -9.90 -11.61
N THR A 341 10.04 -10.33 -12.51
CA THR A 341 11.12 -9.49 -13.01
C THR A 341 10.55 -8.28 -13.73
N LYS A 342 10.90 -7.08 -13.26
CA LYS A 342 10.63 -5.82 -13.95
C LYS A 342 11.92 -5.28 -14.56
N HIS A 343 11.92 -5.14 -15.87
CA HIS A 343 12.98 -4.44 -16.59
C HIS A 343 12.69 -2.95 -16.55
N ILE A 344 13.66 -2.17 -16.06
CA ILE A 344 13.64 -0.72 -16.12
C ILE A 344 14.30 -0.30 -17.43
N GLU A 345 13.58 0.46 -18.25
CA GLU A 345 14.09 1.06 -19.49
C GLU A 345 15.18 2.09 -19.16
N ASP A 346 16.18 2.19 -20.04
CA ASP A 346 17.32 3.10 -19.90
C ASP A 346 18.13 2.94 -18.60
N TYR A 347 18.03 1.79 -17.94
CA TYR A 347 18.82 1.48 -16.76
C TYR A 347 20.26 1.14 -17.13
N ASP A 348 21.18 1.99 -16.70
CA ASP A 348 22.61 1.71 -16.69
C ASP A 348 22.99 0.94 -15.42
N TYR A 349 23.88 -0.03 -15.54
CA TYR A 349 24.38 -0.77 -14.37
C TYR A 349 25.43 0.07 -13.63
N PRO A 350 25.41 0.20 -12.29
CA PRO A 350 26.21 1.18 -11.54
C PRO A 350 27.72 0.88 -11.48
N TYR A 351 28.18 -0.22 -12.08
CA TYR A 351 29.60 -0.62 -12.14
C TYR A 351 30.02 -0.86 -13.60
N ASP A 352 31.33 -0.76 -13.89
CA ASP A 352 31.94 -0.84 -15.22
C ASP A 352 31.30 -1.90 -16.17
N HIS A 353 30.29 -1.43 -16.89
CA HIS A 353 29.62 -1.89 -18.11
C HIS A 353 29.24 -3.36 -18.29
N ARG A 354 29.36 -4.22 -17.27
CA ARG A 354 28.74 -5.56 -17.31
C ARG A 354 28.12 -5.95 -15.97
N PRO A 355 26.80 -6.25 -15.96
CA PRO A 355 26.17 -6.91 -14.83
C PRO A 355 26.92 -8.20 -14.50
N LEU A 356 27.26 -8.38 -13.23
CA LEU A 356 27.79 -9.64 -12.73
C LEU A 356 26.62 -10.60 -12.52
N ASN A 357 26.80 -11.87 -12.84
CA ASN A 357 25.86 -12.89 -12.39
C ASN A 357 25.88 -12.98 -10.85
N GLY A 358 24.84 -13.57 -10.25
CA GLY A 358 24.68 -13.60 -8.79
C GLY A 358 25.90 -14.15 -8.05
N ASP A 359 26.46 -15.28 -8.49
CA ASP A 359 27.62 -15.89 -7.84
C ASP A 359 28.86 -14.97 -7.90
N ALA A 360 29.16 -14.38 -9.07
CA ALA A 360 30.30 -13.49 -9.23
C ALA A 360 30.13 -12.18 -8.44
N PHE A 361 28.91 -11.63 -8.41
CA PHE A 361 28.61 -10.43 -7.63
C PHE A 361 28.79 -10.69 -6.13
N TRP A 362 28.19 -11.75 -5.58
CA TRP A 362 28.28 -12.04 -4.16
C TRP A 362 29.69 -12.48 -3.74
N ALA A 363 30.45 -13.12 -4.62
CA ALA A 363 31.86 -13.42 -4.39
C ALA A 363 32.74 -12.15 -4.35
N SER A 364 32.40 -11.10 -5.11
CA SER A 364 33.14 -9.83 -5.09
C SER A 364 32.87 -9.01 -3.82
N GLN A 365 31.82 -9.33 -3.04
CA GLN A 365 31.52 -8.70 -1.76
C GLN A 365 32.48 -9.18 -0.65
N ILE A 366 33.73 -8.71 -0.71
CA ILE A 366 34.79 -9.03 0.26
C ILE A 366 34.67 -8.25 1.57
N THR A 367 34.10 -7.04 1.51
CA THR A 367 33.93 -6.18 2.69
C THR A 367 32.87 -6.77 3.62
N ALA A 368 33.19 -6.75 4.93
CA ALA A 368 32.28 -7.21 5.96
C ALA A 368 30.96 -6.42 5.93
N ILE A 369 29.83 -7.13 5.87
CA ILE A 369 28.50 -6.55 6.09
C ILE A 369 28.18 -6.72 7.59
N PRO A 370 28.10 -5.63 8.38
CA PRO A 370 28.04 -5.72 9.84
C PRO A 370 26.85 -6.51 10.38
N CYS A 371 25.66 -6.32 9.80
CA CYS A 371 24.44 -6.99 10.26
C CYS A 371 24.52 -8.51 10.13
N LEU A 372 25.06 -9.02 9.01
CA LEU A 372 25.23 -10.48 8.82
C LEU A 372 26.13 -11.07 9.91
N ARG A 373 27.19 -10.36 10.29
CA ARG A 373 28.13 -10.88 11.30
C ARG A 373 27.60 -10.91 12.73
N ARG A 374 26.66 -10.02 13.09
CA ARG A 374 26.36 -9.73 14.50
C ARG A 374 24.89 -9.71 14.88
N HIS A 375 23.98 -9.44 13.94
CA HIS A 375 22.59 -9.10 14.28
C HIS A 375 21.54 -9.87 13.50
N LEU A 376 21.81 -10.27 12.25
CA LEU A 376 20.81 -10.95 11.42
C LEU A 376 20.51 -12.35 11.96
N LYS A 377 19.30 -12.52 12.52
CA LYS A 377 18.79 -13.75 13.13
C LYS A 377 17.81 -14.49 12.24
N THR A 378 17.02 -13.76 11.45
CA THR A 378 15.91 -14.36 10.70
C THR A 378 15.94 -13.92 9.24
N ILE A 379 15.81 -14.88 8.33
CA ILE A 379 15.57 -14.65 6.90
C ILE A 379 14.25 -15.30 6.52
N GLU A 380 13.35 -14.53 5.94
CA GLU A 380 12.07 -15.02 5.43
C GLU A 380 12.02 -14.76 3.92
N VAL A 381 11.68 -15.79 3.14
CA VAL A 381 11.51 -15.68 1.70
C VAL A 381 10.13 -16.21 1.34
N GLN A 382 9.35 -15.37 0.68
CA GLN A 382 8.04 -15.71 0.13
C GLN A 382 8.15 -15.87 -1.38
N ASP A 383 7.35 -16.79 -1.93
CA ASP A 383 7.29 -17.10 -3.36
C ASP A 383 8.64 -17.50 -3.99
N PHE A 384 9.44 -18.28 -3.25
CA PHE A 384 10.74 -18.76 -3.74
C PHE A 384 10.62 -19.63 -5.00
N LYS A 385 11.36 -19.29 -6.06
CA LYS A 385 11.38 -19.99 -7.36
C LYS A 385 12.71 -20.73 -7.61
N GLY A 386 13.74 -20.45 -6.82
CA GLY A 386 15.05 -21.08 -6.92
C GLY A 386 15.83 -20.70 -8.16
N THR A 387 15.69 -19.46 -8.62
CA THR A 387 16.53 -18.94 -9.71
C THR A 387 18.01 -18.94 -9.31
N VAL A 388 18.91 -18.83 -10.30
CA VAL A 388 20.36 -18.84 -10.05
C VAL A 388 20.76 -17.73 -9.08
N ASN A 389 20.19 -16.54 -9.23
CA ASN A 389 20.51 -15.41 -8.36
C ASN A 389 19.89 -15.54 -6.97
N GLU A 390 18.66 -16.03 -6.84
CA GLU A 390 18.05 -16.35 -5.53
C GLU A 390 18.93 -17.33 -4.74
N LEU A 391 19.34 -18.43 -5.39
CA LEU A 391 20.21 -19.43 -4.76
C LEU A 391 21.58 -18.86 -4.41
N ALA A 392 22.19 -18.05 -5.29
CA ALA A 392 23.46 -17.40 -5.04
C ALA A 392 23.37 -16.44 -3.83
N PHE A 393 22.30 -15.66 -3.74
CA PHE A 393 22.07 -14.73 -2.64
C PHE A 393 21.85 -15.46 -1.32
N LEU A 394 21.00 -16.48 -1.28
CA LEU A 394 20.78 -17.27 -0.06
C LEU A 394 22.05 -18.01 0.40
N LYS A 395 22.82 -18.58 -0.53
CA LYS A 395 24.13 -19.17 -0.22
C LYS A 395 25.08 -18.14 0.37
N PHE A 396 25.09 -16.92 -0.16
CA PHE A 396 25.90 -15.84 0.39
C PHE A 396 25.48 -15.49 1.81
N LEU A 397 24.17 -15.29 2.06
CA LEU A 397 23.65 -14.98 3.40
C LEU A 397 23.98 -16.09 4.40
N LEU A 398 23.73 -17.36 4.07
CA LEU A 398 24.04 -18.52 4.92
C LEU A 398 25.54 -18.61 5.27
N LYS A 399 26.43 -18.28 4.32
CA LYS A 399 27.89 -18.32 4.53
C LYS A 399 28.45 -17.13 5.31
N LYS A 400 27.74 -16.00 5.35
CA LYS A 400 28.22 -14.75 5.94
C LYS A 400 27.51 -14.40 7.26
N SER A 401 26.39 -15.04 7.56
CA SER A 401 25.58 -14.72 8.72
C SER A 401 25.94 -15.61 9.91
N ASN A 402 26.66 -15.04 10.89
CA ASN A 402 27.27 -15.80 11.99
C ASN A 402 26.31 -16.09 13.16
N VAL A 403 25.22 -15.34 13.27
CA VAL A 403 24.25 -15.43 14.37
C VAL A 403 22.85 -15.81 13.89
N LEU A 404 22.75 -16.29 12.64
CA LEU A 404 21.51 -16.65 11.99
C LEU A 404 20.86 -17.86 12.70
N GLN A 405 19.57 -17.72 13.03
CA GLN A 405 18.80 -18.71 13.78
C GLN A 405 17.76 -19.38 12.88
N ASP A 406 17.03 -18.59 12.09
CA ASP A 406 15.90 -19.09 11.31
C ASP A 406 16.00 -18.65 9.85
N VAL A 407 15.83 -19.61 8.95
CA VAL A 407 15.58 -19.36 7.52
C VAL A 407 14.26 -20.02 7.15
N ILE A 408 13.28 -19.22 6.78
CA ILE A 408 11.94 -19.66 6.40
C ILE A 408 11.76 -19.43 4.91
N LEU A 409 11.60 -20.50 4.15
CA LEU A 409 11.36 -20.45 2.70
C LEU A 409 9.95 -20.95 2.41
N GLU A 410 9.07 -20.06 1.96
CA GLU A 410 7.79 -20.42 1.36
C GLU A 410 7.98 -20.52 -0.16
N VAL A 411 7.75 -21.72 -0.69
CA VAL A 411 7.92 -22.00 -2.11
C VAL A 411 6.74 -21.48 -2.92
N ALA A 412 7.03 -20.91 -4.09
CA ALA A 412 6.01 -20.37 -4.98
C ALA A 412 4.93 -21.40 -5.32
N LYS A 413 3.67 -21.00 -5.16
CA LYS A 413 2.49 -21.86 -5.40
C LYS A 413 2.01 -21.82 -6.84
N GLU A 414 2.65 -21.05 -7.71
CA GLU A 414 2.32 -20.98 -9.12
C GLU A 414 2.81 -22.21 -9.92
N GLY A 415 2.27 -22.40 -11.12
CA GLY A 415 2.68 -23.47 -12.03
C GLY A 415 2.12 -24.86 -11.69
N SER A 416 2.60 -25.85 -12.46
CA SER A 416 2.21 -27.26 -12.35
C SER A 416 2.78 -27.91 -11.09
N ILE A 417 2.27 -29.09 -10.74
CA ILE A 417 2.80 -29.90 -9.63
C ILE A 417 4.29 -30.20 -9.83
N GLU A 418 4.73 -30.46 -11.07
CA GLU A 418 6.13 -30.69 -11.42
C GLU A 418 6.99 -29.45 -11.17
N THR A 419 6.49 -28.26 -11.54
CA THR A 419 7.17 -26.99 -11.28
C THR A 419 7.35 -26.74 -9.78
N ARG A 420 6.31 -26.99 -8.97
CA ARG A 420 6.38 -26.86 -7.51
C ARG A 420 7.34 -27.85 -6.88
N ASN A 421 7.31 -29.11 -7.34
CA ASN A 421 8.28 -30.13 -6.91
C ASN A 421 9.71 -29.72 -7.25
N ARG A 422 9.93 -29.07 -8.40
CA ARG A 422 11.24 -28.52 -8.79
C ARG A 422 11.67 -27.41 -7.82
N TYR A 423 10.78 -26.47 -7.50
CA TYR A 423 11.10 -25.39 -6.55
C TYR A 423 11.44 -25.95 -5.16
N MET A 424 10.65 -26.92 -4.67
CA MET A 424 10.94 -27.64 -3.42
C MET A 424 12.30 -28.33 -3.46
N GLY A 425 12.62 -29.02 -4.57
CA GLY A 425 13.92 -29.66 -4.75
C GLY A 425 15.08 -28.67 -4.73
N LEU A 426 14.91 -27.49 -5.34
CA LEU A 426 15.91 -26.41 -5.31
C LEU A 426 16.08 -25.84 -3.89
N ALA A 427 14.99 -25.62 -3.15
CA ALA A 427 15.05 -25.17 -1.76
C ALA A 427 15.78 -26.18 -0.86
N GLN A 428 15.56 -27.49 -1.08
CA GLN A 428 16.24 -28.56 -0.34
C GLN A 428 17.77 -28.56 -0.55
N THR A 429 18.28 -28.06 -1.68
CA THR A 429 19.74 -27.96 -1.90
C THR A 429 20.45 -27.08 -0.87
N LEU A 430 19.72 -26.24 -0.13
CA LEU A 430 20.26 -25.35 0.89
C LEU A 430 20.53 -26.07 2.23
N HIS A 431 19.91 -27.23 2.50
CA HIS A 431 20.10 -27.99 3.76
C HIS A 431 21.54 -28.54 3.95
N GLY A 432 22.30 -28.68 2.86
CA GLY A 432 23.65 -29.28 2.88
C GLY A 432 24.80 -28.26 2.85
N LEU A 433 24.52 -26.98 3.03
CA LEU A 433 25.54 -25.93 2.97
C LEU A 433 26.31 -25.81 4.29
N ASN A 434 27.61 -25.53 4.18
CA ASN A 434 28.41 -25.11 5.33
C ASN A 434 28.01 -23.70 5.73
N ASN A 435 27.10 -23.62 6.70
CA ASN A 435 26.56 -22.37 7.23
C ASN A 435 27.56 -21.74 8.20
N ALA A 436 27.58 -20.41 8.26
CA ALA A 436 28.42 -19.66 9.21
C ALA A 436 27.90 -19.78 10.65
N SER A 437 26.57 -19.81 10.83
CA SER A 437 25.92 -20.10 12.11
C SER A 437 25.71 -21.60 12.28
N PRO A 438 26.14 -22.21 13.40
CA PRO A 438 25.88 -23.63 13.68
C PRO A 438 24.43 -23.90 14.10
N ASP A 439 23.71 -22.88 14.58
CA ASP A 439 22.38 -23.01 15.17
C ASP A 439 21.24 -22.73 14.17
N VAL A 440 21.56 -22.52 12.89
CA VAL A 440 20.57 -22.17 11.88
C VAL A 440 19.61 -23.32 11.58
N THR A 441 18.32 -23.04 11.68
CA THR A 441 17.23 -23.93 11.28
C THR A 441 16.67 -23.45 9.94
N LEU A 442 16.64 -24.36 8.96
CA LEU A 442 16.02 -24.12 7.66
C LEU A 442 14.65 -24.79 7.60
N THR A 443 13.59 -23.98 7.53
CA THR A 443 12.21 -24.43 7.37
C THR A 443 11.75 -24.15 5.94
N ILE A 444 11.30 -25.19 5.23
CA ILE A 444 10.73 -25.06 3.88
C ILE A 444 9.25 -25.42 3.94
N ARG A 445 8.39 -24.55 3.39
CA ARG A 445 6.92 -24.69 3.43
C ARG A 445 6.31 -24.60 2.04
#